data_AF-A0A9P5ZTP9-F1
#
_entry.id   AF-A0A9P5ZTP9-F1
#
_cell.length_a   1.000
_cell.length_b   1.000
_cell.length_c   1.000
_cell.angle_alpha   90.00
_cell.angle_beta   90.00
_cell.angle_gamma   90.00
#
_symmetry.space_group_name_H-M   'P 1'
#
loop_
_entity.id
_entity.type
_entity.pdbx_description
1 polymer ?
#
loop_
_entity_poly.entity_id
_entity_poly.type
_entity_poly.pdbx_seq_one_letter_code
_entity_poly.pdbx_strand_id
1 'polypeptide(L)'
;EHNVVHLMTSHQGYYTALSWSATAAGTLILQAFNPTIISDKKCSGALHQEFHDIELLDNITCLQFEGRLPGSVTGYTRWTLIN
;
A
#
# COMPACT_ATOMS: atom_id res chain seq x y z
N GLU A 1 19.66 4.98 -10.90
CA GLU A 1 18.81 6.20 -11.01
C GLU A 1 17.94 6.30 -9.76
N HIS A 2 17.62 7.51 -9.29
CA HIS A 2 16.79 7.70 -8.09
C HIS A 2 15.43 8.27 -8.48
N ASN A 3 14.36 7.74 -7.89
CA ASN A 3 13.00 8.26 -8.03
C ASN A 3 12.79 9.42 -7.05
N VAL A 4 12.45 10.59 -7.58
CA VAL A 4 12.24 11.80 -6.79
C VAL A 4 10.76 11.88 -6.42
N VAL A 5 10.46 11.95 -5.12
CA VAL A 5 9.09 11.91 -4.61
C VAL A 5 8.77 13.19 -3.85
N HIS A 6 7.57 13.74 -4.12
CA HIS A 6 7.01 14.88 -3.40
C HIS A 6 5.85 14.41 -2.50
N LEU A 7 6.05 14.46 -1.18
CA LEU A 7 5.05 14.06 -0.17
C LEU A 7 3.98 15.14 0.06
N MET A 8 2.71 14.81 -0.14
CA MET A 8 1.58 15.70 0.18
C MET A 8 1.30 15.76 1.69
N THR A 9 0.29 16.49 2.17
CA THR A 9 0.05 16.72 3.62
C THR A 9 -0.96 15.76 4.28
N SER A 10 -1.46 14.77 3.54
CA SER A 10 -2.46 13.80 4.01
C SER A 10 -1.89 12.37 4.08
N HIS A 11 -2.48 11.51 4.91
CA HIS A 11 -2.05 10.11 5.04
C HIS A 11 -2.09 9.36 3.70
N GLN A 12 -3.17 9.53 2.93
CA GLN A 12 -3.28 8.96 1.59
C GLN A 12 -2.25 9.55 0.63
N GLY A 13 -1.97 10.86 0.73
CA GLY A 13 -0.98 11.51 -0.12
C GLY A 13 0.44 11.01 0.13
N TYR A 14 0.80 10.73 1.38
CA TYR A 14 2.07 10.06 1.71
C TYR A 14 2.13 8.67 1.09
N TYR A 15 1.09 7.86 1.28
CA TYR A 15 1.05 6.50 0.75
C TYR A 15 1.15 6.49 -0.77
N THR A 16 0.32 7.24 -1.49
CA THR A 16 0.33 7.28 -2.96
C THR A 16 1.70 7.70 -3.50
N ALA A 17 2.30 8.74 -2.93
CA ALA A 17 3.59 9.25 -3.38
C ALA A 17 4.72 8.23 -3.16
N LEU A 18 4.70 7.51 -2.02
CA LEU A 18 5.71 6.49 -1.70
C LEU A 18 5.51 5.20 -2.50
N SER A 19 4.28 4.79 -2.78
CA SER A 19 3.98 3.60 -3.60
C SER A 19 4.39 3.76 -5.06
N TRP A 20 4.66 4.98 -5.53
CA TRP A 20 5.26 5.21 -6.84
C TRP A 20 6.76 4.91 -6.87
N SER A 21 7.39 4.77 -5.71
CA SER A 21 8.80 4.41 -5.64
C SER A 21 9.00 2.90 -5.61
N ALA A 22 9.98 2.44 -6.40
CA ALA A 22 10.30 1.03 -6.50
C ALA A 22 11.01 0.48 -5.25
N THR A 23 11.87 1.28 -4.60
CA THR A 23 12.62 0.85 -3.41
C THR A 23 12.93 2.03 -2.50
N ALA A 24 13.07 1.78 -1.19
CA ALA A 24 13.46 2.81 -0.23
C ALA A 24 14.83 3.44 -0.59
N ALA A 25 15.83 2.62 -0.95
CA ALA A 25 17.15 3.09 -1.36
C ALA A 25 17.11 3.92 -2.67
N GLY A 26 16.17 3.60 -3.57
CA GLY A 26 15.95 4.36 -4.80
C GLY A 26 15.09 5.60 -4.62
N THR A 27 14.52 5.85 -3.44
CA THR A 27 13.63 7.00 -3.21
C THR A 27 14.40 8.20 -2.67
N LEU A 28 14.29 9.33 -3.35
CA LEU A 28 14.79 10.62 -2.87
C LEU A 28 13.61 11.52 -2.48
N ILE A 29 13.49 11.83 -1.19
CA ILE A 29 12.49 12.77 -0.68
C ILE A 29 13.16 14.14 -0.56
N LEU A 30 12.74 15.10 -1.39
CA LEU A 30 13.39 16.42 -1.47
C LEU A 30 12.98 17.40 -0.36
N GLN A 31 11.85 17.14 0.30
CA GLN A 31 11.29 18.06 1.29
C GLN A 31 11.25 17.44 2.68
N ALA A 32 11.33 18.30 3.70
CA ALA A 32 11.02 17.90 5.06
C ALA A 32 9.58 17.35 5.10
N PHE A 33 9.41 16.20 5.75
CA PHE A 33 8.11 15.57 5.93
C PHE A 33 7.81 15.41 7.41
N ASN A 34 6.52 15.32 7.73
CA ASN A 34 6.09 15.16 9.10
C ASN A 34 5.76 13.68 9.38
N PRO A 35 6.62 12.94 10.10
CA PRO A 35 6.39 11.53 10.39
C PRO A 35 5.14 11.30 11.23
N THR A 36 4.65 12.31 11.97
CA THR A 36 3.42 12.17 12.75
C THR A 36 2.17 12.03 11.87
N ILE A 37 2.24 12.37 10.57
CA ILE A 37 1.16 12.08 9.61
C ILE A 37 1.02 10.57 9.38
N ILE A 38 2.12 9.82 9.47
CA ILE A 38 2.13 8.35 9.35
C ILE A 38 1.76 7.71 10.69
N SER A 39 2.31 8.23 11.80
CA SER A 39 2.24 7.54 13.10
C SER A 39 1.12 8.01 14.04
N ASP A 40 0.69 9.27 13.96
CA ASP A 40 -0.04 9.94 15.05
C ASP A 40 -1.41 10.48 14.64
N LYS A 41 -1.57 10.89 13.36
CA LYS A 41 -2.90 11.21 12.82
C LYS A 41 -3.70 9.92 12.64
N LYS A 42 -4.90 9.87 13.24
CA LYS A 42 -5.87 8.80 13.02
C LYS A 42 -6.19 8.68 11.52
N CYS A 43 -5.54 7.72 10.86
CA CYS A 43 -6.01 7.14 9.61
C CYS A 43 -7.49 6.79 9.80
N SER A 44 -8.36 7.20 8.88
CA SER A 44 -9.79 6.89 9.04
C SER A 44 -9.97 5.37 9.00
N GLY A 45 -10.96 4.83 9.73
CA GLY A 45 -11.20 3.38 9.73
C GLY A 45 -11.41 2.81 8.33
N ALA A 46 -12.09 3.58 7.46
CA ALA A 46 -12.27 3.23 6.05
C ALA A 46 -10.94 3.17 5.27
N LEU A 47 -10.02 4.12 5.51
CA LEU A 47 -8.72 4.12 4.84
C LEU A 47 -7.82 2.97 5.35
N HIS A 48 -7.90 2.66 6.64
CA HIS A 48 -7.20 1.52 7.22
C HIS A 48 -7.69 0.19 6.63
N GLN A 49 -9.01 0.04 6.46
CA GLN A 49 -9.60 -1.12 5.80
C GLN A 49 -9.12 -1.24 4.35
N GLU A 50 -9.11 -0.12 3.60
CA GLU A 50 -8.65 -0.13 2.21
C GLU A 50 -7.18 -0.57 2.10
N PHE A 51 -6.30 -0.09 2.99
CA PHE A 51 -4.90 -0.54 2.99
C PHE A 51 -4.75 -2.02 3.37
N HIS A 52 -5.51 -2.49 4.36
CA HIS A 52 -5.52 -3.91 4.72
C HIS A 52 -6.00 -4.79 3.56
N ASP A 53 -7.05 -4.38 2.86
CA ASP A 53 -7.58 -5.11 1.70
C ASP A 53 -6.54 -5.16 0.56
N ILE A 54 -5.81 -4.06 0.31
CA ILE A 54 -4.73 -4.03 -0.67
C ILE A 54 -3.60 -4.99 -0.30
N GLU A 55 -3.15 -4.97 0.95
CA GLU A 55 -2.09 -5.88 1.44
C GLU A 55 -2.53 -7.34 1.36
N LEU A 56 -3.80 -7.63 1.67
CA LEU A 56 -4.36 -8.98 1.53
C LEU A 56 -4.39 -9.42 0.06
N LEU A 57 -4.79 -8.55 -0.88
CA LEU A 57 -4.78 -8.87 -2.31
C LEU A 57 -3.37 -9.11 -2.85
N ASP A 58 -2.38 -8.34 -2.40
CA ASP A 58 -0.99 -8.54 -2.78
C ASP A 58 -0.48 -9.91 -2.31
N ASN A 59 -0.79 -10.30 -1.07
CA ASN A 59 -0.50 -11.61 -0.54
C ASN A 59 -1.20 -12.74 -1.31
N ILE A 60 -2.49 -12.58 -1.65
CA ILE A 60 -3.24 -13.52 -2.48
C ILE A 60 -2.55 -13.68 -3.85
N THR A 61 -2.15 -12.57 -4.47
CA THR A 61 -1.48 -12.54 -5.78
C THR A 61 -0.13 -13.27 -5.71
N CYS A 62 0.66 -13.02 -4.65
CA CYS A 62 1.93 -13.72 -4.41
C CYS A 62 1.71 -15.22 -4.22
N LEU A 63 0.77 -15.64 -3.37
CA LEU A 63 0.46 -17.04 -3.14
C LEU A 63 -0.06 -17.74 -4.40
N GLN A 64 -0.83 -17.03 -5.23
CA GLN A 64 -1.31 -17.55 -6.51
C GLN A 64 -0.15 -17.78 -7.48
N PHE A 65 0.76 -16.81 -7.58
CA PHE A 65 1.96 -16.92 -8.40
C PHE A 65 2.87 -18.07 -7.93
N GLU A 66 3.01 -18.28 -6.62
CA GLU A 66 3.76 -19.40 -6.04
C GLU A 66 3.04 -20.75 -6.15
N GLY A 67 1.77 -20.78 -6.62
CA GLY A 67 0.95 -22.00 -6.67
C GLY A 67 0.56 -22.53 -5.28
N ARG A 68 0.59 -21.67 -4.26
CA ARG A 68 0.32 -21.99 -2.84
C ARG A 68 -1.01 -21.44 -2.34
N LEU A 69 -1.76 -20.74 -3.19
CA LEU A 69 -3.08 -20.22 -2.83
C LEU A 69 -4.04 -21.38 -2.55
N PRO A 70 -4.74 -21.39 -1.39
CA PRO A 70 -5.75 -22.41 -1.10
C PRO A 70 -6.85 -22.42 -2.16
N GLY A 71 -7.24 -23.61 -2.63
CA GLY A 71 -8.29 -23.74 -3.66
C GLY A 71 -9.69 -23.27 -3.23
N SER A 72 -9.88 -22.95 -1.95
CA SER A 72 -11.10 -22.30 -1.45
C SER A 72 -11.19 -20.82 -1.82
N VAL A 73 -10.05 -20.17 -2.12
CA VAL A 73 -10.00 -18.77 -2.54
C VAL A 73 -10.16 -18.74 -4.06
N THR A 74 -11.33 -18.29 -4.53
CA THR A 74 -11.65 -18.25 -5.96
C THR A 74 -12.28 -16.91 -6.32
N GLY A 75 -11.95 -16.36 -7.48
CA GLY A 75 -12.46 -15.07 -7.92
C GLY A 75 -11.44 -14.24 -8.68
N TYR A 76 -11.91 -13.12 -9.21
CA TYR A 76 -11.09 -12.17 -9.99
C TYR A 76 -11.25 -10.74 -9.52
N THR A 77 -12.16 -10.48 -8.58
CA THR A 77 -12.45 -9.15 -8.06
C THR A 77 -12.12 -9.08 -6.58
N ARG A 78 -11.84 -7.88 -6.07
CA ARG A 78 -11.65 -7.65 -4.62
C ARG A 78 -12.78 -8.26 -3.80
N TRP A 79 -14.02 -8.01 -4.22
CA TRP A 79 -15.19 -8.52 -3.51
C TRP A 79 -15.14 -10.04 -3.43
N THR A 80 -15.00 -10.74 -4.55
CA THR A 80 -14.94 -12.22 -4.56
C THR A 80 -13.75 -12.84 -3.81
N LEU A 81 -12.67 -12.07 -3.60
CA LEU A 81 -11.45 -12.56 -2.96
C LEU A 81 -11.40 -12.29 -1.46
N ILE A 82 -12.10 -11.25 -0.98
CA ILE A 82 -12.02 -10.77 0.41
C ILE A 82 -13.37 -10.86 1.14
N ASN A 83 -14.50 -10.77 0.42
CA ASN A 83 -15.86 -10.75 0.96
C ASN A 83 -16.65 -11.99 0.53
#